data_AF-A0A7C6ZHQ2-F1
#
_entry.id   AF-A0A7C6ZHQ2-F1
#
_cell.length_a   1.000
_cell.length_b   1.000
_cell.length_c   1.000
_cell.angle_alpha   90.00
_cell.angle_beta   90.00
_cell.angle_gamma   90.00
#
_symmetry.space_group_name_H-M   'P 1'
#
loop_
_entity.id
_entity.type
_entity.pdbx_description
1 polymer ?
#
loop_
_entity_poly.entity_id
_entity_poly.type
_entity_poly.pdbx_seq_one_letter_code
_entity_poly.pdbx_strand_id
1 'polypeptide(L)'
;MLTPLEIHEKEFSKSFRGYNENEVDEFLDQVVRDFEDLLKENSVLKEQLRSTNDELERYKGLEATLRNALVIAQGTAEELKANAHKEAAMIVERARADADRIVREAEEKAAKVAERIRELERERDLFMVRMKGLVQAYLDLLDRGMKETPFSDGVTEVAAGRSDG
;
A
#
# COMPACT_ATOMS: atom_id res chain seq x y z
N MET A 1 15.90 -71.59 9.55
CA MET A 1 16.58 -71.98 8.31
C MET A 1 17.90 -72.59 8.71
N LEU A 2 18.39 -73.57 7.94
CA LEU A 2 19.70 -74.17 8.19
C LEU A 2 20.79 -73.11 7.97
N THR A 3 21.85 -73.15 8.77
CA THR A 3 23.05 -72.35 8.54
C THR A 3 24.03 -73.11 7.63
N PRO A 4 24.96 -72.42 6.94
CA PRO A 4 26.02 -73.09 6.19
C PRO A 4 26.80 -74.10 7.06
N LEU A 5 27.02 -73.76 8.33
CA LEU A 5 27.64 -74.65 9.32
C LEU A 5 26.81 -75.91 9.59
N GLU A 6 25.49 -75.78 9.76
CA GLU A 6 24.58 -76.92 9.96
C GLU A 6 24.46 -77.82 8.72
N ILE A 7 24.72 -77.29 7.52
CA ILE A 7 24.79 -78.09 6.27
C ILE A 7 26.12 -78.85 6.21
N HIS A 8 27.22 -78.20 6.60
CA HIS A 8 28.55 -78.81 6.62
C HIS A 8 28.70 -79.90 7.70
N GLU A 9 28.11 -79.72 8.88
CA GLU A 9 28.15 -80.69 9.98
C GLU A 9 27.12 -81.83 9.82
N LYS A 10 26.41 -81.89 8.69
CA LYS A 10 25.29 -82.83 8.52
C LYS A 10 25.76 -84.24 8.23
N GLU A 11 25.57 -85.15 9.18
CA GLU A 11 25.77 -86.59 8.97
C GLU A 11 24.51 -87.29 8.42
N PHE A 12 24.71 -88.21 7.47
CA PHE A 12 23.67 -89.05 6.87
C PHE A 12 23.86 -90.53 7.25
N SER A 13 22.76 -91.26 7.43
CA SER A 13 22.79 -92.70 7.75
C SER A 13 23.07 -93.55 6.51
N LYS A 14 23.89 -94.60 6.66
CA LYS A 14 24.26 -95.51 5.57
C LYS A 14 23.14 -96.51 5.26
N SER A 15 22.92 -96.81 3.99
CA SER A 15 21.91 -97.78 3.50
C SER A 15 22.49 -98.66 2.38
N PHE A 16 22.01 -99.91 2.25
CA PHE A 16 22.53 -100.93 1.34
C PHE A 16 22.50 -100.52 -0.16
N ARG A 17 21.76 -99.48 -0.52
CA ARG A 17 21.77 -98.80 -1.83
C ARG A 17 21.58 -97.29 -1.66
N GLY A 18 22.64 -96.59 -1.26
CA GLY A 18 22.66 -95.13 -1.08
C GLY A 18 23.40 -94.37 -2.18
N TYR A 19 23.35 -93.04 -2.11
CA TYR A 19 24.21 -92.16 -2.92
C TYR A 19 25.69 -92.34 -2.54
N ASN A 20 26.58 -92.00 -3.47
CA ASN A 20 28.02 -92.01 -3.23
C ASN A 20 28.39 -90.88 -2.25
N GLU A 21 28.96 -91.23 -1.10
CA GLU A 21 29.32 -90.30 -0.01
C GLU A 21 30.22 -89.16 -0.55
N ASN A 22 31.23 -89.47 -1.37
CA ASN A 22 32.15 -88.47 -1.91
C ASN A 22 31.47 -87.45 -2.85
N GLU A 23 30.53 -87.91 -3.69
CA GLU A 23 29.79 -87.02 -4.61
C GLU A 23 28.80 -86.14 -3.84
N VAL A 24 28.21 -86.68 -2.76
CA VAL A 24 27.32 -85.94 -1.88
C VAL A 24 28.11 -84.87 -1.12
N ASP A 25 29.29 -85.20 -0.61
CA ASP A 25 30.16 -84.25 0.11
C ASP A 25 30.63 -83.10 -0.80
N GLU A 26 31.09 -83.41 -2.03
CA GLU A 26 31.47 -82.37 -3.00
C GLU A 26 30.30 -81.44 -3.36
N PHE A 27 29.09 -82.00 -3.49
CA PHE A 27 27.88 -81.22 -3.73
C PHE A 27 27.50 -80.36 -2.52
N LEU A 28 27.57 -80.91 -1.29
CA LEU A 28 27.29 -80.17 -0.06
C LEU A 28 28.27 -79.02 0.14
N ASP A 29 29.56 -79.21 -0.16
CA ASP A 29 30.56 -78.14 -0.14
C ASP A 29 30.21 -77.01 -1.11
N GLN A 30 29.69 -77.34 -2.30
CA GLN A 30 29.22 -76.34 -3.25
C GLN A 30 27.96 -75.63 -2.75
N VAL A 31 27.01 -76.36 -2.18
CA VAL A 31 25.79 -75.80 -1.57
C VAL A 31 26.16 -74.85 -0.43
N VAL A 32 27.10 -75.22 0.44
CA VAL A 32 27.57 -74.37 1.55
C VAL A 32 28.12 -73.05 1.03
N ARG A 33 29.01 -73.08 0.02
CA ARG A 33 29.57 -71.87 -0.61
C ARG A 33 28.48 -70.97 -1.21
N ASP A 34 27.60 -71.54 -2.02
CA ASP A 34 26.52 -70.78 -2.67
C ASP A 34 25.55 -70.19 -1.61
N PHE A 35 25.31 -70.91 -0.52
CA PHE A 35 24.44 -70.45 0.57
C PHE A 35 25.09 -69.33 1.39
N GLU A 36 26.40 -69.38 1.64
CA GLU A 36 27.16 -68.28 2.24
C GLU A 36 27.11 -67.01 1.38
N ASP A 37 27.33 -67.15 0.07
CA ASP A 37 27.26 -66.03 -0.87
C ASP A 37 25.86 -65.41 -0.91
N LEU A 38 24.81 -66.23 -0.95
CA LEU A 38 23.42 -65.78 -0.88
C LEU A 38 23.11 -65.05 0.44
N LEU A 39 23.58 -65.56 1.57
CA LEU A 39 23.37 -64.89 2.87
C LEU A 39 24.09 -63.54 2.93
N LYS A 40 25.30 -63.47 2.39
CA LYS A 40 26.08 -62.23 2.31
C LYS A 40 25.41 -61.21 1.40
N GLU A 41 24.98 -61.61 0.21
CA GLU A 41 24.24 -60.75 -0.72
C GLU A 41 22.93 -60.26 -0.09
N ASN A 42 22.17 -61.16 0.57
CA ASN A 42 20.93 -60.79 1.25
C ASN A 42 21.15 -59.77 2.35
N SER A 43 22.24 -59.90 3.11
CA SER A 43 22.63 -58.92 4.14
C SER A 43 22.94 -57.55 3.54
N VAL A 44 23.73 -57.51 2.45
CA VAL A 44 24.07 -56.27 1.74
C VAL A 44 22.81 -55.60 1.17
N LEU A 45 21.94 -56.37 0.51
CA LEU A 45 20.69 -55.86 -0.06
C LEU A 45 19.74 -55.32 1.02
N LYS A 46 19.66 -55.98 2.18
CA LYS A 46 18.86 -55.50 3.32
C LYS A 46 19.38 -54.17 3.85
N GLU A 47 20.69 -54.01 3.97
CA GLU A 47 21.28 -52.75 4.44
C GLU A 47 21.08 -51.63 3.43
N GLN A 48 21.25 -51.90 2.13
CA GLN A 48 20.95 -50.93 1.07
C GLN A 48 19.48 -50.52 1.05
N LEU A 49 18.56 -51.48 1.20
CA LEU A 49 17.12 -51.22 1.26
C LEU A 49 16.78 -50.33 2.46
N ARG A 50 17.36 -50.63 3.63
CA ARG A 50 17.19 -49.83 4.84
C ARG A 50 17.70 -48.40 4.63
N SER A 51 18.93 -48.23 4.13
CA SER A 51 19.50 -46.91 3.86
C SER A 51 18.66 -46.11 2.86
N THR A 52 18.16 -46.77 1.81
CA THR A 52 17.31 -46.12 0.80
C THR A 52 15.96 -45.70 1.38
N ASN A 53 15.35 -46.54 2.24
CA ASN A 53 14.11 -46.20 2.92
C ASN A 53 14.29 -45.04 3.89
N ASP A 54 15.40 -44.98 4.63
CA ASP A 54 15.70 -43.88 5.54
C ASP A 54 15.86 -42.55 4.78
N GLU A 55 16.51 -42.57 3.61
CA GLU A 55 16.58 -41.40 2.73
C GLU A 55 15.21 -41.00 2.17
N LEU A 56 14.40 -41.98 1.74
CA LEU A 56 13.06 -41.73 1.23
C LEU A 56 12.17 -41.05 2.28
N GLU A 57 12.21 -41.52 3.52
CA GLU A 57 11.44 -40.91 4.62
C GLU A 57 11.93 -39.49 4.92
N ARG A 58 13.25 -39.24 4.87
CA ARG A 58 13.78 -37.87 4.94
C ARG A 58 13.24 -36.98 3.82
N TYR A 59 13.23 -37.48 2.57
CA TYR A 59 12.73 -36.71 1.43
C TYR A 59 11.24 -36.42 1.54
N LYS A 60 10.42 -37.39 1.96
CA LYS A 60 8.99 -37.16 2.23
C LYS A 60 8.77 -36.12 3.32
N GLY A 61 9.57 -36.14 4.39
CA GLY A 61 9.52 -35.13 5.44
C GLY A 61 9.84 -33.73 4.90
N LEU A 62 10.90 -33.61 4.09
CA LEU A 62 11.27 -32.36 3.44
C LEU A 62 10.19 -31.85 2.48
N GLU A 63 9.59 -32.74 1.68
CA GLU A 63 8.49 -32.41 0.77
C GLU A 63 7.28 -31.86 1.55
N ALA A 64 6.92 -32.50 2.67
CA ALA A 64 5.83 -32.03 3.52
C ALA A 64 6.11 -30.64 4.10
N THR A 65 7.32 -30.40 4.59
CA THR A 65 7.73 -29.07 5.07
C THR A 65 7.68 -28.03 3.97
N LEU A 66 8.19 -28.34 2.77
CA LEU A 66 8.18 -27.44 1.63
C LEU A 66 6.77 -27.10 1.18
N ARG A 67 5.89 -28.10 1.11
CA ARG A 67 4.47 -27.91 0.78
C ARG A 67 3.77 -27.01 1.79
N ASN A 68 4.02 -27.20 3.08
CA ASN A 68 3.47 -26.34 4.13
C ASN A 68 3.99 -24.90 4.02
N ALA A 69 5.30 -24.73 3.79
CA ALA A 69 5.89 -23.41 3.60
C ALA A 69 5.29 -22.69 2.38
N LEU A 70 5.05 -23.42 1.28
CA LEU A 70 4.43 -22.86 0.08
C LEU A 70 2.98 -22.41 0.32
N VAL A 71 2.20 -23.21 1.05
CA VAL A 71 0.83 -22.83 1.44
C VAL A 71 0.82 -21.59 2.32
N ILE A 72 1.71 -21.51 3.30
CA ILE A 72 1.85 -20.32 4.17
C ILE A 72 2.23 -19.10 3.34
N ALA A 73 3.25 -19.21 2.49
CA ALA A 73 3.70 -18.11 1.63
C ALA A 73 2.57 -17.61 0.71
N GLN A 74 1.78 -18.52 0.13
CA GLN A 74 0.62 -18.15 -0.69
C GLN A 74 -0.46 -17.44 0.15
N GLY A 75 -0.78 -17.96 1.34
CA GLY A 75 -1.74 -17.32 2.25
C GLY A 75 -1.31 -15.91 2.65
N THR A 76 -0.05 -15.74 3.04
CA THR A 76 0.53 -14.43 3.39
C THR A 76 0.53 -13.47 2.20
N ALA A 77 0.83 -13.95 0.99
CA ALA A 77 0.81 -13.11 -0.21
C ALA A 77 -0.61 -12.61 -0.54
N GLU A 78 -1.62 -13.47 -0.44
CA GLU A 78 -3.02 -13.08 -0.64
C GLU A 78 -3.51 -12.11 0.45
N GLU A 79 -3.16 -12.35 1.71
CA GLU A 79 -3.50 -11.45 2.81
C GLU A 79 -2.85 -10.06 2.63
N LEU A 80 -1.56 -10.02 2.28
CA LEU A 80 -0.86 -8.77 2.01
C LEU A 80 -1.50 -8.00 0.85
N LYS A 81 -1.88 -8.70 -0.22
CA LYS A 81 -2.56 -8.11 -1.38
C LYS A 81 -3.93 -7.56 -0.99
N ALA A 82 -4.72 -8.30 -0.22
CA ALA A 82 -6.03 -7.86 0.25
C ALA A 82 -5.92 -6.62 1.14
N ASN A 83 -4.97 -6.61 2.07
CA ASN A 83 -4.71 -5.47 2.95
C ASN A 83 -4.25 -4.23 2.17
N ALA A 84 -3.32 -4.39 1.22
CA ALA A 84 -2.87 -3.31 0.36
C ALA A 84 -4.01 -2.70 -0.47
N HIS A 85 -4.91 -3.52 -1.02
CA HIS A 85 -6.10 -3.03 -1.74
C HIS A 85 -7.05 -2.25 -0.81
N LYS A 86 -7.28 -2.75 0.41
CA LYS A 86 -8.11 -2.07 1.39
C LYS A 86 -7.52 -0.72 1.81
N GLU A 87 -6.22 -0.69 2.10
CA GLU A 87 -5.51 0.56 2.44
C GLU A 87 -5.55 1.56 1.29
N ALA A 88 -5.28 1.12 0.06
CA ALA A 88 -5.37 1.97 -1.12
C ALA A 88 -6.76 2.57 -1.29
N ALA A 89 -7.82 1.76 -1.10
CA ALA A 89 -9.20 2.24 -1.16
C ALA A 89 -9.48 3.31 -0.10
N MET A 90 -9.05 3.08 1.15
CA MET A 90 -9.20 4.05 2.25
C MET A 90 -8.43 5.35 1.99
N ILE A 91 -7.22 5.27 1.43
CA ILE A 91 -6.43 6.45 1.06
C ILE A 91 -7.15 7.27 0.01
N VAL A 92 -7.67 6.62 -1.04
CA VAL A 92 -8.42 7.31 -2.11
C VAL A 92 -9.70 7.94 -1.57
N GLU A 93 -10.44 7.23 -0.73
CA GLU A 93 -11.66 7.75 -0.10
C GLU A 93 -11.36 8.98 0.76
N ARG A 94 -10.34 8.90 1.61
CA ARG A 94 -9.91 10.01 2.46
C ARG A 94 -9.44 11.21 1.64
N ALA A 95 -8.65 10.98 0.60
CA ALA A 95 -8.17 12.03 -0.29
C ALA A 95 -9.33 12.75 -0.99
N ARG A 96 -10.36 12.02 -1.41
CA ARG A 96 -11.59 12.61 -1.98
C ARG A 96 -12.34 13.44 -0.95
N ALA A 97 -12.55 12.92 0.25
CA ALA A 97 -13.23 13.65 1.32
C ALA A 97 -12.50 14.93 1.73
N ASP A 98 -11.16 14.89 1.81
CA ASP A 98 -10.33 16.06 2.09
C ASP A 98 -10.35 17.07 0.94
N ALA A 99 -10.30 16.61 -0.31
CA ALA A 99 -10.43 17.49 -1.47
C ALA A 99 -11.78 18.23 -1.49
N ASP A 100 -12.86 17.49 -1.27
CA ASP A 100 -14.21 18.06 -1.21
C ASP A 100 -14.35 19.08 -0.06
N ARG A 101 -13.71 18.80 1.09
CA ARG A 101 -13.68 19.72 2.22
C ARG A 101 -12.92 20.99 1.88
N ILE A 102 -11.73 20.88 1.27
CA ILE A 102 -10.92 22.03 0.85
C ILE A 102 -11.68 22.90 -0.15
N VAL A 103 -12.35 22.29 -1.13
CA VAL A 103 -13.16 23.02 -2.12
C VAL A 103 -14.28 23.79 -1.44
N ARG A 104 -15.06 23.14 -0.55
CA ARG A 104 -16.13 23.83 0.19
C ARG A 104 -15.60 24.99 1.03
N GLU A 105 -14.51 24.78 1.76
CA GLU A 105 -13.88 25.84 2.57
C GLU A 105 -13.40 27.01 1.70
N ALA A 106 -12.89 26.74 0.49
CA ALA A 106 -12.48 27.77 -0.46
C ALA A 106 -13.67 28.54 -1.03
N GLU A 107 -14.74 27.85 -1.40
CA GLU A 107 -15.99 28.44 -1.91
C GLU A 107 -16.64 29.34 -0.84
N GLU A 108 -16.72 28.90 0.41
CA GLU A 108 -17.23 29.71 1.52
C GLU A 108 -16.41 30.97 1.75
N LYS A 109 -15.08 30.87 1.70
CA LYS A 109 -14.19 32.03 1.82
C LYS A 109 -14.37 33.00 0.64
N ALA A 110 -14.47 32.48 -0.58
CA ALA A 110 -14.70 33.29 -1.78
C ALA A 110 -16.05 34.03 -1.69
N ALA A 111 -17.10 33.35 -1.24
CA ALA A 111 -18.41 33.95 -1.03
C ALA A 111 -18.37 35.10 -0.01
N LYS A 112 -17.68 34.91 1.13
CA LYS A 112 -17.49 35.96 2.15
C LYS A 112 -16.73 37.17 1.62
N VAL A 113 -15.67 36.94 0.83
CA VAL A 113 -14.91 38.03 0.20
C VAL A 113 -15.78 38.79 -0.80
N ALA A 114 -16.55 38.08 -1.64
CA ALA A 114 -17.46 38.70 -2.59
C ALA A 114 -18.58 39.50 -1.93
N GLU A 115 -19.09 39.05 -0.77
CA GLU A 115 -20.03 39.81 0.05
C GLU A 115 -19.39 41.08 0.61
N ARG A 116 -18.18 40.98 1.17
CA ARG A 116 -17.45 42.14 1.71
C ARG A 116 -17.13 43.19 0.63
N ILE A 117 -16.79 42.76 -0.58
CA ILE A 117 -16.58 43.67 -1.72
C ILE A 117 -17.88 44.43 -2.01
N ARG A 118 -19.02 43.74 -2.11
CA ARG A 118 -20.32 44.37 -2.36
C ARG A 118 -20.72 45.36 -1.27
N GLU A 119 -20.39 45.06 -0.01
CA GLU A 119 -20.62 45.96 1.11
C GLU A 119 -19.76 47.23 1.01
N LEU A 120 -18.46 47.09 0.76
CA LEU A 120 -17.54 48.22 0.59
C LEU A 120 -17.91 49.10 -0.61
N GLU A 121 -18.39 48.51 -1.71
CA GLU A 121 -18.87 49.27 -2.87
C GLU A 121 -20.10 50.13 -2.51
N ARG A 122 -21.05 49.59 -1.74
CA ARG A 122 -22.21 50.35 -1.25
C ARG A 122 -21.79 51.48 -0.32
N GLU A 123 -20.85 51.23 0.59
CA GLU A 123 -20.31 52.25 1.49
C GLU A 123 -19.63 53.38 0.70
N ARG A 124 -18.81 53.03 -0.30
CA ARG A 124 -18.18 53.99 -1.21
C ARG A 124 -19.23 54.84 -1.92
N ASP A 125 -20.25 54.22 -2.50
CA ASP A 125 -21.27 54.95 -3.27
C ASP A 125 -22.06 55.91 -2.37
N LEU A 126 -22.43 55.46 -1.16
CA LEU A 126 -23.09 56.30 -0.17
C LEU A 126 -22.20 57.48 0.28
N PHE A 127 -20.91 57.22 0.51
CA PHE A 127 -19.94 58.25 0.84
C PHE A 127 -19.83 59.30 -0.27
N MET A 128 -19.73 58.87 -1.53
CA MET A 128 -19.64 59.79 -2.68
C MET A 128 -20.89 60.65 -2.83
N VAL A 129 -22.09 60.09 -2.63
CA VAL A 129 -23.34 60.86 -2.63
C VAL A 129 -23.35 61.91 -1.52
N ARG A 130 -22.95 61.53 -0.29
CA ARG A 130 -22.87 62.45 0.86
C ARG A 130 -21.86 63.57 0.64
N MET A 131 -20.66 63.24 0.15
CA MET A 131 -19.62 64.21 -0.14
C MET A 131 -20.05 65.19 -1.23
N LYS A 132 -20.64 64.68 -2.33
CA LYS A 132 -21.17 65.54 -3.39
C LYS A 132 -22.23 66.50 -2.84
N GLY A 133 -23.16 66.01 -2.01
CA GLY A 133 -24.17 66.85 -1.36
C GLY A 133 -23.56 67.94 -0.49
N LEU A 134 -22.51 67.62 0.29
CA LEU A 134 -21.80 68.59 1.12
C LEU A 134 -21.12 69.67 0.29
N VAL A 135 -20.38 69.29 -0.76
CA VAL A 135 -19.73 70.25 -1.67
C VAL A 135 -20.77 71.13 -2.37
N GLN A 136 -21.87 70.55 -2.84
CA GLN A 136 -22.97 71.30 -3.47
C GLN A 136 -23.54 72.36 -2.51
N ALA A 137 -23.76 71.99 -1.24
CA ALA A 137 -24.24 72.93 -0.22
C ALA A 137 -23.26 74.09 0.05
N TYR A 138 -21.95 73.83 0.06
CA TYR A 138 -20.93 74.88 0.18
C TYR A 138 -20.87 75.79 -1.05
N LEU A 139 -21.01 75.23 -2.25
CA LEU A 139 -21.08 76.02 -3.49
C LEU A 139 -22.31 76.93 -3.50
N ASP A 140 -23.49 76.39 -3.15
CA ASP A 140 -24.72 77.18 -3.07
C ASP A 140 -24.61 78.34 -2.07
N LEU A 141 -23.89 78.15 -0.95
CA LEU A 141 -23.61 79.19 0.03
C LEU A 141 -22.69 80.29 -0.55
N LEU A 142 -21.63 79.91 -1.26
CA LEU A 142 -20.72 80.85 -1.92
C LEU A 142 -21.41 81.64 -3.02
N ASP A 143 -22.24 81.00 -3.84
CA ASP A 143 -23.00 81.65 -4.90
C ASP A 143 -24.02 82.65 -4.35
N ARG A 144 -24.61 82.37 -3.17
CA ARG A 144 -25.43 83.34 -2.45
C ARG A 144 -24.59 84.52 -1.94
N GLY A 145 -23.44 84.25 -1.34
CA GLY A 145 -22.51 85.30 -0.87
C GLY A 145 -21.96 86.20 -1.98
N MET A 146 -21.73 85.67 -3.19
CA MET A 146 -21.31 86.46 -4.35
C MET A 146 -22.42 87.32 -4.96
N LYS A 147 -23.70 86.98 -4.74
CA LYS A 147 -24.83 87.80 -5.21
C LYS A 147 -25.08 89.03 -4.34
N GLU A 148 -24.47 89.11 -3.15
CA GLU A 148 -24.66 90.21 -2.20
C GLU A 148 -23.60 91.33 -2.29
N THR A 149 -22.59 91.23 -3.17
CA THR A 149 -21.60 92.30 -3.40
C THR A 149 -21.67 92.84 -4.84
N PRO A 150 -22.30 94.01 -5.06
CA PRO A 150 -22.18 94.71 -6.34
C PRO A 150 -20.79 95.37 -6.41
N PHE A 151 -19.99 94.96 -7.39
CA PHE A 151 -18.82 95.72 -7.84
C PHE A 151 -19.31 97.06 -8.40
N SER A 152 -19.08 98.15 -7.65
CA SER A 152 -19.31 99.53 -8.09
C SER A 152 -18.05 100.06 -8.77
N ASP A 153 -17.92 99.80 -10.08
CA ASP A 153 -17.04 100.57 -10.97
C ASP A 153 -17.84 101.73 -11.57
N GLY A 154 -17.30 102.96 -11.50
CA GLY A 154 -17.85 104.10 -12.24
C GLY A 154 -17.55 105.47 -11.64
N VAL A 155 -16.36 105.97 -11.91
CA VAL A 155 -15.88 107.32 -11.57
C VAL A 155 -16.54 108.37 -12.50
N THR A 156 -16.79 109.57 -11.93
CA THR A 156 -16.96 110.91 -12.56
C THR A 156 -18.18 111.19 -13.44
N GLU A 157 -18.95 112.23 -13.08
CA GLU A 157 -18.86 113.51 -13.82
C GLU A 157 -19.33 114.70 -12.97
N VAL A 158 -18.65 115.81 -13.20
CA VAL A 158 -18.66 117.12 -12.52
C VAL A 158 -19.76 118.00 -13.10
N ALA A 159 -20.37 118.88 -12.27
CA ALA A 159 -20.90 120.23 -12.57
C ALA A 159 -22.20 120.46 -11.78
N ALA A 160 -22.58 121.65 -11.32
CA ALA A 160 -21.99 122.97 -11.16
C ALA A 160 -23.11 123.83 -10.52
N GLY A 161 -22.73 124.94 -9.88
CA GLY A 161 -23.64 126.06 -9.61
C GLY A 161 -24.10 126.14 -8.15
N ARG A 162 -23.46 127.00 -7.36
CA ARG A 162 -23.84 128.41 -7.05
C ARG A 162 -24.79 128.46 -5.85
N SER A 163 -24.33 128.99 -4.72
CA SER A 163 -24.46 130.42 -4.30
C SER A 163 -25.92 130.74 -3.95
N ASP A 164 -26.31 131.39 -2.86
CA ASP A 164 -25.68 132.25 -1.86
C ASP A 164 -26.58 132.21 -0.60
N GLY A 165 -26.07 132.74 0.52
CA GLY A 165 -26.90 133.16 1.66
C GLY A 165 -26.23 133.02 3.01
#